data_AF-A0A7Y8V3J5-F1
#
_entry.id   AF-A0A7Y8V3J5-F1
#
_cell.length_a   1.000
_cell.length_b   1.000
_cell.length_c   1.000
_cell.angle_alpha   90.00
_cell.angle_beta   90.00
_cell.angle_gamma   90.00
#
_symmetry.space_group_name_H-M   'P 1'
#
loop_
_entity.id
_entity.type
_entity.pdbx_description
1 polymer ?
#
loop_
_entity_poly.entity_id
_entity_poly.type
_entity_poly.pdbx_seq_one_letter_code
_entity_poly.pdbx_strand_id
1 'polypeptide(L)'
;MTHDLPLLGKKVLVTRNKAQARSFGQKVNELGGEAVLTSLISFRPALSSERAKLFQTELEQADWLVFTSVNGAKFFFSYMEDHEISRAAASRAKVAAVGEKTARYLEDRNVQVDLIPKLYVAEQLAEALKQQVGPNDKVAVLKGNLSRDVIKESLSPLGVDISEWILYETVPDCEGIRELREAAARESFDFVTFTSSSTVHTFMGILKEESKIWAENKTAFISIGPLTRKALSEYGIPSAMPEVYTIDGMLDMMCRISRKGE
;
A
#
# COMPACT_ATOMS: atom_id res chain seq x y z
N MET A 1 -10.16 27.72 25.22
CA MET A 1 -8.91 27.54 24.46
C MET A 1 -9.32 27.39 23.01
N THR A 2 -9.02 28.36 22.16
CA THR A 2 -9.27 28.25 20.71
C THR A 2 -8.42 27.10 20.19
N HIS A 3 -9.08 26.07 19.65
CA HIS A 3 -8.38 25.02 18.92
C HIS A 3 -7.72 25.68 17.70
N ASP A 4 -6.39 25.58 17.62
CA ASP A 4 -5.62 26.02 16.45
C ASP A 4 -5.99 25.11 15.28
N LEU A 5 -6.71 25.67 14.30
CA LEU A 5 -7.21 24.99 13.10
C LEU A 5 -6.47 25.54 11.87
N PRO A 6 -5.18 25.19 11.67
CA PRO A 6 -4.34 25.80 10.66
C PRO A 6 -4.76 25.50 9.21
N LEU A 7 -5.65 24.52 9.01
CA LEU A 7 -6.22 24.17 7.70
C LEU A 7 -7.67 24.62 7.58
N LEU A 8 -8.16 25.51 8.45
CA LEU A 8 -9.55 25.98 8.40
C LEU A 8 -9.90 26.54 7.01
N GLY A 9 -10.94 25.99 6.41
CA GLY A 9 -11.42 26.38 5.08
C GLY A 9 -10.54 25.90 3.92
N LYS A 10 -9.51 25.09 4.18
CA LYS A 10 -8.63 24.52 3.15
C LYS A 10 -9.14 23.19 2.65
N LYS A 11 -9.13 23.01 1.33
CA LYS A 11 -9.51 21.75 0.70
C LYS A 11 -8.27 20.95 0.27
N VAL A 12 -8.19 19.70 0.72
CA VAL A 12 -7.02 18.82 0.55
C VAL A 12 -7.41 17.57 -0.22
N LEU A 13 -6.87 17.42 -1.43
CA LEU A 13 -6.98 16.18 -2.21
C LEU A 13 -5.97 15.15 -1.71
N VAL A 14 -6.49 14.02 -1.22
CA VAL A 14 -5.70 12.89 -0.71
C VAL A 14 -5.71 11.76 -1.74
N THR A 15 -4.58 11.55 -2.43
CA THR A 15 -4.44 10.52 -3.48
C THR A 15 -3.81 9.24 -2.91
N ARG A 16 -4.59 8.42 -2.22
CA ARG A 16 -4.09 7.20 -1.55
C ARG A 16 -5.16 6.11 -1.56
N ASN A 17 -4.76 4.85 -1.35
CA ASN A 17 -5.77 3.77 -1.31
C ASN A 17 -6.82 4.01 -0.20
N LYS A 18 -8.07 3.57 -0.42
CA LYS A 18 -9.24 3.92 0.42
C LYS A 18 -8.99 3.80 1.92
N ALA A 19 -8.46 2.66 2.40
CA ALA A 19 -8.23 2.42 3.83
C ALA A 19 -7.21 3.39 4.45
N GLN A 20 -6.20 3.74 3.67
CA GLN A 20 -5.11 4.62 4.07
C GLN A 20 -5.42 6.11 3.90
N ALA A 21 -6.29 6.44 2.93
CA ALA A 21 -6.78 7.79 2.72
C ALA A 21 -7.64 8.26 3.90
N ARG A 22 -8.41 7.35 4.53
CA ARG A 22 -9.24 7.67 5.70
C ARG A 22 -8.46 8.25 6.88
N SER A 23 -7.37 7.61 7.29
CA SER A 23 -6.59 8.11 8.44
C SER A 23 -5.87 9.42 8.15
N PHE A 24 -5.47 9.65 6.90
CA PHE A 24 -4.94 10.95 6.49
C PHE A 24 -6.05 12.01 6.48
N GLY A 25 -7.21 11.69 5.89
CA GLY A 25 -8.35 12.60 5.86
C GLY A 25 -8.85 13.00 7.25
N GLN A 26 -8.88 12.06 8.20
CA GLN A 26 -9.21 12.36 9.60
C GLN A 26 -8.28 13.43 10.19
N LYS A 27 -6.96 13.28 10.01
CA LYS A 27 -5.99 14.27 10.49
C LYS A 27 -6.14 15.64 9.82
N VAL A 28 -6.47 15.67 8.54
CA VAL A 28 -6.79 16.94 7.83
C VAL A 28 -8.02 17.60 8.45
N ASN A 29 -9.08 16.83 8.69
CA ASN A 29 -10.32 17.33 9.28
C ASN A 29 -10.12 17.82 10.72
N GLU A 30 -9.31 17.13 11.52
CA GLU A 30 -8.92 17.53 12.89
C GLU A 30 -8.19 18.89 12.91
N LEU A 31 -7.51 19.25 11.82
CA LEU A 31 -6.82 20.54 11.63
C LEU A 31 -7.73 21.61 10.99
N GLY A 32 -9.01 21.31 10.75
CA GLY A 32 -10.01 22.23 10.21
C GLY A 32 -10.17 22.20 8.68
N GLY A 33 -9.43 21.36 7.98
CA GLY A 33 -9.52 21.22 6.53
C GLY A 33 -10.64 20.29 6.07
N GLU A 34 -10.95 20.33 4.78
CA GLU A 34 -11.84 19.40 4.09
C GLU A 34 -11.00 18.41 3.27
N ALA A 35 -10.98 17.13 3.68
CA ALA A 35 -10.28 16.09 2.94
C ALA A 35 -11.16 15.46 1.85
N VAL A 36 -10.74 15.59 0.59
CA VAL A 36 -11.32 14.86 -0.56
C VAL A 36 -10.49 13.61 -0.81
N LEU A 37 -11.06 12.45 -0.52
CA LEU A 37 -10.36 11.17 -0.60
C LEU A 37 -10.55 10.56 -1.98
N THR A 38 -9.46 10.34 -2.72
CA THR A 38 -9.50 9.65 -4.00
C THR A 38 -8.51 8.51 -4.01
N SER A 39 -8.94 7.37 -4.53
CA SER A 39 -8.12 6.18 -4.69
C SER A 39 -7.96 5.90 -6.18
N LEU A 40 -6.72 5.69 -6.63
CA LEU A 40 -6.44 5.39 -8.04
C LEU A 40 -6.31 3.89 -8.31
N ILE A 41 -6.14 3.12 -7.24
CA ILE A 41 -6.02 1.66 -7.29
C ILE A 41 -7.00 1.04 -6.31
N SER A 42 -7.49 -0.14 -6.66
CA SER A 42 -8.27 -1.00 -5.80
C SER A 42 -7.63 -2.38 -5.76
N PHE A 43 -8.09 -3.20 -4.83
CA PHE A 43 -7.67 -4.59 -4.72
C PHE A 43 -8.91 -5.48 -4.86
N ARG A 44 -8.81 -6.52 -5.68
CA ARG A 44 -9.85 -7.54 -5.83
C ARG A 44 -9.28 -8.94 -5.57
N PRO A 45 -10.09 -9.89 -5.08
CA PRO A 45 -9.69 -11.28 -5.00
C PRO A 45 -9.25 -11.78 -6.38
N ALA A 46 -8.16 -12.55 -6.43
CA ALA A 46 -7.61 -13.09 -7.67
C ALA A 46 -7.63 -14.62 -7.70
N LEU A 47 -7.61 -15.26 -6.53
CA LEU A 47 -7.67 -16.70 -6.43
C LEU A 47 -9.11 -17.18 -6.61
N SER A 48 -9.35 -18.05 -7.59
CA SER A 48 -10.68 -18.56 -7.90
C SER A 48 -11.11 -19.67 -6.95
N SER A 49 -12.42 -19.91 -6.82
CA SER A 49 -12.98 -20.92 -5.92
C SER A 49 -12.65 -22.35 -6.32
N GLU A 50 -12.45 -22.63 -7.61
CA GLU A 50 -12.05 -23.95 -8.10
C GLU A 50 -10.67 -24.37 -7.58
N ARG A 51 -9.84 -23.39 -7.18
CA ARG A 51 -8.51 -23.64 -6.63
C ARG A 51 -8.51 -23.88 -5.13
N ALA A 52 -9.64 -23.75 -4.42
CA ALA A 52 -9.70 -23.81 -2.97
C ALA A 52 -9.17 -25.13 -2.40
N LYS A 53 -9.56 -26.26 -3.02
CA LYS A 53 -9.09 -27.58 -2.59
C LYS A 53 -7.59 -27.77 -2.77
N LEU A 54 -7.04 -27.30 -3.90
CA LEU A 54 -5.60 -27.36 -4.16
C LEU A 54 -4.86 -26.45 -3.18
N PHE A 55 -5.38 -25.24 -2.97
CA PHE A 55 -4.82 -24.27 -2.04
C PHE A 55 -4.74 -24.85 -0.63
N GLN A 56 -5.83 -25.40 -0.11
CA GLN A 56 -5.84 -26.07 1.20
C GLN A 56 -4.81 -27.20 1.28
N THR A 57 -4.78 -28.08 0.26
CA THR A 57 -3.82 -29.20 0.21
C THR A 57 -2.37 -28.70 0.27
N GLU A 58 -2.06 -27.62 -0.43
CA GLU A 58 -0.73 -27.02 -0.48
C GLU A 58 -0.37 -26.32 0.84
N LEU A 59 -1.34 -25.69 1.51
CA LEU A 59 -1.14 -25.15 2.86
C LEU A 59 -0.84 -26.26 3.87
N GLU A 60 -1.60 -27.36 3.85
CA GLU A 60 -1.42 -28.50 4.76
C GLU A 60 -0.05 -29.17 4.62
N GLN A 61 0.54 -29.07 3.42
CA GLN A 61 1.85 -29.63 3.11
C GLN A 61 3.00 -28.64 3.28
N ALA A 62 2.71 -27.33 3.35
CA ALA A 62 3.73 -26.31 3.44
C ALA A 62 4.51 -26.40 4.76
N ASP A 63 5.82 -26.23 4.65
CA ASP A 63 6.72 -26.03 5.78
C ASP A 63 6.93 -24.54 6.06
N TRP A 64 6.72 -23.70 5.03
CA TRP A 64 6.78 -22.24 5.14
C TRP A 64 5.62 -21.54 4.43
N LEU A 65 5.01 -20.58 5.12
CA LEU A 65 4.12 -19.57 4.52
C LEU A 65 4.84 -18.22 4.48
N VAL A 66 4.95 -17.65 3.28
CA VAL A 66 5.70 -16.41 3.06
C VAL A 66 4.77 -15.28 2.65
N PHE A 67 4.61 -14.28 3.52
CA PHE A 67 3.78 -13.10 3.28
C PHE A 67 4.62 -11.89 2.89
N THR A 68 4.44 -11.43 1.65
CA THR A 68 5.21 -10.28 1.12
C THR A 68 4.56 -8.92 1.40
N SER A 69 3.31 -8.90 1.88
CA SER A 69 2.61 -7.67 2.24
C SER A 69 1.44 -7.94 3.20
N VAL A 70 1.00 -6.89 3.89
CA VAL A 70 -0.22 -6.90 4.70
C VAL A 70 -1.45 -7.28 3.86
N ASN A 71 -1.50 -6.86 2.60
CA ASN A 71 -2.60 -7.22 1.71
C ASN A 71 -2.59 -8.72 1.38
N GLY A 72 -1.40 -9.32 1.16
CA GLY A 72 -1.29 -10.78 1.02
C GLY A 72 -1.90 -11.51 2.21
N ALA A 73 -1.60 -11.06 3.43
CA ALA A 73 -2.20 -11.64 4.65
C ALA A 73 -3.72 -11.40 4.74
N LYS A 74 -4.21 -10.21 4.38
CA LYS A 74 -5.66 -9.91 4.38
C LYS A 74 -6.44 -10.82 3.44
N PHE A 75 -5.99 -10.90 2.19
CA PHE A 75 -6.66 -11.72 1.17
C PHE A 75 -6.50 -13.21 1.45
N PHE A 76 -5.42 -13.63 2.12
CA PHE A 76 -5.27 -15.00 2.62
C PHE A 76 -6.39 -15.37 3.59
N PHE A 77 -6.59 -14.58 4.65
CA PHE A 77 -7.64 -14.88 5.63
C PHE A 77 -9.05 -14.76 5.03
N SER A 78 -9.29 -13.74 4.19
CA SER A 78 -10.57 -13.62 3.46
C SER A 78 -10.84 -14.87 2.64
N TYR A 79 -9.86 -15.33 1.84
CA TYR A 79 -10.03 -16.51 1.01
C TYR A 79 -10.29 -17.77 1.83
N MET A 80 -9.59 -17.95 2.95
CA MET A 80 -9.84 -19.09 3.86
C MET A 80 -11.25 -19.04 4.45
N GLU A 81 -11.73 -17.86 4.87
CA GLU A 81 -13.07 -17.67 5.43
C GLU A 81 -14.16 -17.91 4.38
N ASP A 82 -14.03 -17.30 3.20
CA ASP A 82 -14.97 -17.40 2.09
C ASP A 82 -15.14 -18.85 1.57
N HIS A 83 -14.16 -19.72 1.82
CA HIS A 83 -14.14 -21.12 1.36
C HIS A 83 -14.08 -22.14 2.50
N GLU A 84 -14.36 -21.72 3.74
CA GLU A 84 -14.41 -22.58 4.93
C GLU A 84 -13.13 -23.42 5.15
N ILE A 85 -11.97 -22.92 4.71
CA ILE A 85 -10.68 -23.59 4.90
C ILE A 85 -10.25 -23.41 6.35
N SER A 86 -10.10 -24.53 7.06
CA SER A 86 -9.68 -24.52 8.46
C SER A 86 -8.30 -23.89 8.63
N ARG A 87 -8.15 -23.06 9.68
CA ARG A 87 -6.84 -22.53 10.10
C ARG A 87 -5.83 -23.63 10.43
N ALA A 88 -6.29 -24.83 10.78
CA ALA A 88 -5.43 -25.99 10.99
C ALA A 88 -4.65 -26.39 9.73
N ALA A 89 -5.15 -26.03 8.53
CA ALA A 89 -4.43 -26.25 7.28
C ALA A 89 -3.09 -25.51 7.24
N ALA A 90 -2.98 -24.37 7.95
CA ALA A 90 -1.79 -23.53 7.97
C ALA A 90 -0.95 -23.67 9.24
N SER A 91 -1.37 -24.47 10.23
CA SER A 91 -0.81 -24.40 11.59
C SER A 91 0.54 -25.09 11.77
N ARG A 92 0.95 -25.96 10.83
CA ARG A 92 2.25 -26.65 10.88
C ARG A 92 3.38 -25.78 10.34
N ALA A 93 3.08 -24.95 9.36
CA ALA A 93 4.06 -24.18 8.64
C ALA A 93 4.66 -23.07 9.51
N LYS A 94 5.97 -22.86 9.38
CA LYS A 94 6.61 -21.64 9.85
C LYS A 94 6.16 -20.46 9.01
N VAL A 95 6.12 -19.28 9.59
CA VAL A 95 5.62 -18.08 8.91
C VAL A 95 6.72 -17.05 8.78
N ALA A 96 6.90 -16.56 7.55
CA ALA A 96 7.81 -15.48 7.25
C ALA A 96 7.05 -14.25 6.73
N ALA A 97 7.44 -13.07 7.20
CA ALA A 97 6.83 -11.81 6.79
C ALA A 97 7.90 -10.81 6.36
N VAL A 98 7.66 -10.08 5.26
CA VAL A 98 8.63 -9.08 4.76
C VAL A 98 8.87 -7.93 5.74
N GLY A 99 7.90 -7.57 6.57
CA GLY A 99 8.09 -6.46 7.52
C GLY A 99 7.09 -6.43 8.65
N GLU A 100 7.38 -5.60 9.65
CA GLU A 100 6.66 -5.53 10.94
C GLU A 100 5.15 -5.33 10.82
N LYS A 101 4.69 -4.52 9.84
CA LYS A 101 3.25 -4.30 9.66
C LYS A 101 2.52 -5.58 9.22
N THR A 102 3.17 -6.39 8.39
CA THR A 102 2.64 -7.69 7.97
C THR A 102 2.68 -8.66 9.15
N ALA A 103 3.79 -8.69 9.88
CA ALA A 103 3.94 -9.56 11.04
C ALA A 103 2.89 -9.26 12.12
N ARG A 104 2.75 -7.99 12.51
CA ARG A 104 1.74 -7.55 13.48
C ARG A 104 0.32 -7.92 13.05
N TYR A 105 0.00 -7.77 11.76
CA TYR A 105 -1.33 -8.15 11.26
C TYR A 105 -1.62 -9.67 11.39
N LEU A 106 -0.59 -10.51 11.24
CA LEU A 106 -0.66 -11.96 11.43
C LEU A 106 -0.75 -12.32 12.93
N GLU A 107 0.06 -11.69 13.76
CA GLU A 107 0.09 -11.88 15.22
C GLU A 107 -1.23 -11.48 15.88
N ASP A 108 -1.83 -10.36 15.45
CA ASP A 108 -3.18 -9.92 15.87
C ASP A 108 -4.27 -10.98 15.58
N ARG A 109 -3.95 -11.99 14.76
CA ARG A 109 -4.82 -13.13 14.40
C ARG A 109 -4.34 -14.46 14.98
N ASN A 110 -3.43 -14.41 15.95
CA ASN A 110 -2.81 -15.57 16.62
C ASN A 110 -1.96 -16.44 15.68
N VAL A 111 -1.33 -15.83 14.67
CA VAL A 111 -0.33 -16.50 13.83
C VAL A 111 1.05 -16.01 14.26
N GLN A 112 1.86 -16.91 14.82
CA GLN A 112 3.24 -16.63 15.17
C GLN A 112 4.06 -16.39 13.89
N VAL A 113 4.91 -15.36 13.89
CA VAL A 113 5.82 -15.06 12.79
C VAL A 113 7.23 -15.47 13.19
N ASP A 114 7.78 -16.45 12.50
CA ASP A 114 9.08 -17.05 12.82
C ASP A 114 10.25 -16.31 12.18
N LEU A 115 9.99 -15.56 11.10
CA LEU A 115 11.04 -14.86 10.37
C LEU A 115 10.59 -13.50 9.84
N ILE A 116 11.37 -12.47 10.19
CA ILE A 116 11.29 -11.12 9.62
C ILE A 116 12.73 -10.70 9.27
N PRO A 117 13.00 -10.22 8.04
CA PRO A 117 14.34 -9.78 7.67
C PRO A 117 14.71 -8.48 8.41
N LYS A 118 16.01 -8.22 8.54
CA LYS A 118 16.51 -6.95 9.14
C LYS A 118 16.12 -5.72 8.33
N LEU A 119 16.12 -5.86 7.00
CA LEU A 119 15.68 -4.83 6.07
C LEU A 119 14.37 -5.33 5.46
N TYR A 120 13.31 -4.54 5.56
CA TYR A 120 11.94 -4.95 5.21
C TYR A 120 11.69 -4.98 3.69
N VAL A 121 12.49 -5.76 2.97
CA VAL A 121 12.48 -5.93 1.51
C VAL A 121 12.55 -7.42 1.14
N ALA A 122 11.98 -7.77 0.00
CA ALA A 122 11.82 -9.17 -0.44
C ALA A 122 13.17 -9.89 -0.62
N GLU A 123 14.18 -9.19 -1.11
CA GLU A 123 15.54 -9.71 -1.31
C GLU A 123 16.17 -10.16 0.00
N GLN A 124 15.98 -9.38 1.07
CA GLN A 124 16.55 -9.69 2.38
C GLN A 124 15.75 -10.78 3.08
N LEU A 125 14.44 -10.86 2.84
CA LEU A 125 13.65 -12.00 3.27
C LEU A 125 14.10 -13.29 2.57
N ALA A 126 14.40 -13.23 1.25
CA ALA A 126 14.90 -14.39 0.52
C ALA A 126 16.24 -14.88 1.09
N GLU A 127 17.19 -13.99 1.35
CA GLU A 127 18.48 -14.36 1.97
C GLU A 127 18.31 -14.96 3.37
N ALA A 128 17.38 -14.41 4.17
CA ALA A 128 17.07 -14.97 5.48
C ALA A 128 16.42 -16.36 5.38
N LEU A 129 15.53 -16.57 4.41
CA LEU A 129 14.91 -17.87 4.14
C LEU A 129 15.93 -18.90 3.69
N LYS A 130 16.90 -18.56 2.83
CA LYS A 130 17.97 -19.47 2.38
C LYS A 130 18.75 -20.12 3.54
N GLN A 131 18.84 -19.46 4.68
CA GLN A 131 19.53 -19.96 5.87
C GLN A 131 18.66 -20.88 6.74
N GLN A 132 17.36 -20.95 6.46
CA GLN A 132 16.35 -21.60 7.30
C GLN A 132 15.61 -22.73 6.59
N VAL A 133 15.46 -22.64 5.26
CA VAL A 133 14.78 -23.66 4.46
C VAL A 133 15.69 -24.87 4.20
N GLY A 134 15.13 -26.06 4.36
CA GLY A 134 15.76 -27.32 3.96
C GLY A 134 15.51 -27.65 2.48
N PRO A 135 16.31 -28.57 1.89
CA PRO A 135 16.19 -28.96 0.48
C PRO A 135 14.87 -29.68 0.12
N ASN A 136 14.11 -30.16 1.13
CA ASN A 136 12.81 -30.81 0.92
C ASN A 136 11.64 -29.97 1.45
N ASP A 137 11.91 -28.76 1.93
CA ASP A 137 10.85 -27.89 2.46
C ASP A 137 9.93 -27.46 1.32
N LYS A 138 8.65 -27.34 1.64
CA LYS A 138 7.65 -26.74 0.77
C LYS A 138 7.34 -25.31 1.19
N VAL A 139 7.47 -24.37 0.27
CA VAL A 139 7.28 -22.94 0.52
C VAL A 139 6.09 -22.43 -0.28
N ALA A 140 5.04 -21.96 0.41
CA ALA A 140 3.92 -21.27 -0.20
C ALA A 140 4.10 -19.75 -0.08
N VAL A 141 4.30 -19.07 -1.20
CA VAL A 141 4.42 -17.60 -1.27
C VAL A 141 3.06 -16.98 -1.53
N LEU A 142 2.57 -16.19 -0.58
CA LEU A 142 1.24 -15.61 -0.55
C LEU A 142 1.33 -14.11 -0.91
N LYS A 143 1.00 -13.78 -2.16
CA LYS A 143 1.33 -12.46 -2.74
C LYS A 143 0.23 -11.90 -3.64
N GLY A 144 0.41 -10.64 -4.05
CA GLY A 144 -0.43 -10.00 -5.09
C GLY A 144 0.23 -10.06 -6.47
N ASN A 145 -0.56 -9.82 -7.52
CA ASN A 145 -0.13 -9.94 -8.93
C ASN A 145 1.09 -9.07 -9.32
N LEU A 146 1.29 -7.92 -8.67
CA LEU A 146 2.43 -7.02 -8.94
C LEU A 146 3.67 -7.34 -8.10
N SER A 147 3.63 -8.37 -7.25
CA SER A 147 4.78 -8.74 -6.42
C SER A 147 5.82 -9.43 -7.28
N ARG A 148 7.07 -8.98 -7.20
CA ARG A 148 8.20 -9.59 -7.91
C ARG A 148 8.40 -11.06 -7.48
N ASP A 149 9.07 -11.84 -8.33
CA ASP A 149 9.30 -13.28 -8.11
C ASP A 149 10.57 -13.57 -7.28
N VAL A 150 11.09 -12.55 -6.58
CA VAL A 150 12.36 -12.56 -5.84
C VAL A 150 12.51 -13.78 -4.92
N ILE A 151 11.47 -14.14 -4.17
CA ILE A 151 11.53 -15.30 -3.26
C ILE A 151 11.73 -16.59 -4.05
N LYS A 152 10.93 -16.80 -5.09
CA LYS A 152 10.99 -18.00 -5.93
C LYS A 152 12.33 -18.08 -6.66
N GLU A 153 12.74 -17.02 -7.34
CA GLU A 153 14.02 -16.96 -8.06
C GLU A 153 15.22 -17.23 -7.14
N SER A 154 15.16 -16.75 -5.90
CA SER A 154 16.25 -16.91 -4.93
C SER A 154 16.32 -18.30 -4.32
N LEU A 155 15.19 -18.96 -4.08
CA LEU A 155 15.12 -20.26 -3.39
C LEU A 155 15.11 -21.45 -4.35
N SER A 156 14.66 -21.27 -5.60
CA SER A 156 14.61 -22.36 -6.59
C SER A 156 15.96 -23.05 -6.83
N PRO A 157 17.13 -22.36 -6.85
CA PRO A 157 18.43 -23.02 -6.98
C PRO A 157 18.79 -23.97 -5.83
N LEU A 158 18.10 -23.90 -4.70
CA LEU A 158 18.30 -24.79 -3.56
C LEU A 158 17.48 -26.09 -3.65
N GLY A 159 16.70 -26.27 -4.73
CA GLY A 159 15.84 -27.45 -4.93
C GLY A 159 14.56 -27.46 -4.09
N VAL A 160 14.26 -26.35 -3.43
CA VAL A 160 13.05 -26.14 -2.62
C VAL A 160 11.81 -26.15 -3.51
N ASP A 161 10.74 -26.80 -3.06
CA ASP A 161 9.45 -26.80 -3.75
C ASP A 161 8.68 -25.51 -3.40
N ILE A 162 8.34 -24.71 -4.41
CA ILE A 162 7.79 -23.36 -4.22
C ILE A 162 6.49 -23.22 -4.98
N SER A 163 5.39 -23.04 -4.26
CA SER A 163 4.11 -22.65 -4.82
C SER A 163 3.84 -21.15 -4.63
N GLU A 164 3.41 -20.47 -5.68
CA GLU A 164 3.04 -19.05 -5.62
C GLU A 164 1.53 -18.90 -5.76
N TRP A 165 0.94 -18.19 -4.81
CA TRP A 165 -0.49 -17.92 -4.75
C TRP A 165 -0.75 -16.43 -4.90
N ILE A 166 -1.30 -16.07 -6.06
CA ILE A 166 -1.80 -14.72 -6.32
C ILE A 166 -3.18 -14.60 -5.68
N LEU A 167 -3.22 -14.02 -4.48
CA LEU A 167 -4.44 -13.91 -3.69
C LEU A 167 -5.27 -12.69 -4.08
N TYR A 168 -4.62 -11.65 -4.60
CA TYR A 168 -5.27 -10.43 -5.02
C TYR A 168 -4.62 -9.80 -6.24
N GLU A 169 -5.43 -9.04 -6.96
CA GLU A 169 -4.99 -8.19 -8.05
C GLU A 169 -5.08 -6.73 -7.64
N THR A 170 -4.02 -5.98 -7.93
CA THR A 170 -4.06 -4.52 -7.94
C THR A 170 -4.64 -4.09 -9.28
N VAL A 171 -5.78 -3.41 -9.25
CA VAL A 171 -6.50 -2.93 -10.45
C VAL A 171 -6.75 -1.42 -10.35
N PRO A 172 -6.98 -0.72 -11.46
CA PRO A 172 -7.45 0.66 -11.41
C PRO A 172 -8.78 0.76 -10.66
N ASP A 173 -8.92 1.79 -9.81
CA ASP A 173 -10.18 2.09 -9.13
C ASP A 173 -11.03 2.99 -10.03
N CYS A 174 -11.80 2.39 -10.95
CA CYS A 174 -12.60 3.15 -11.93
C CYS A 174 -13.58 4.14 -11.27
N GLU A 175 -14.15 3.77 -10.12
CA GLU A 175 -15.04 4.65 -9.36
C GLU A 175 -14.26 5.81 -8.76
N GLY A 176 -13.15 5.55 -8.06
CA GLY A 176 -12.30 6.59 -7.49
C GLY A 176 -11.71 7.53 -8.55
N ILE A 177 -11.40 7.01 -9.75
CA ILE A 177 -10.95 7.80 -10.90
C ILE A 177 -12.08 8.70 -11.42
N ARG A 178 -13.32 8.21 -11.48
CA ARG A 178 -14.49 9.01 -11.86
C ARG A 178 -14.73 10.12 -10.84
N GLU A 179 -14.75 9.79 -9.56
CA GLU A 179 -14.90 10.76 -8.45
C GLU A 179 -13.81 11.84 -8.51
N LEU A 180 -12.57 11.44 -8.77
CA LEU A 180 -11.47 12.37 -8.95
C LEU A 180 -11.72 13.34 -10.12
N ARG A 181 -12.20 12.86 -11.26
CA ARG A 181 -12.51 13.73 -12.42
C ARG A 181 -13.66 14.68 -12.12
N GLU A 182 -14.70 14.21 -11.43
CA GLU A 182 -15.84 15.04 -11.05
C GLU A 182 -15.44 16.14 -10.06
N ALA A 183 -14.65 15.79 -9.04
CA ALA A 183 -14.10 16.74 -8.08
C ALA A 183 -13.17 17.74 -8.79
N ALA A 184 -12.31 17.26 -9.68
CA ALA A 184 -11.40 18.11 -10.46
C ALA A 184 -12.11 19.14 -11.34
N ALA A 185 -13.29 18.80 -11.87
CA ALA A 185 -14.06 19.69 -12.73
C ALA A 185 -14.90 20.72 -11.95
N ARG A 186 -15.21 20.47 -10.68
CA ARG A 186 -16.16 21.27 -9.89
C ARG A 186 -15.51 22.04 -8.75
N GLU A 187 -14.33 21.60 -8.32
CA GLU A 187 -13.70 22.07 -7.10
C GLU A 187 -12.30 22.62 -7.38
N SER A 188 -11.90 23.59 -6.55
CA SER A 188 -10.52 24.05 -6.44
C SER A 188 -9.89 23.44 -5.19
N PHE A 189 -8.66 22.95 -5.30
CA PHE A 189 -7.92 22.42 -4.17
C PHE A 189 -6.85 23.41 -3.70
N ASP A 190 -6.73 23.62 -2.39
CA ASP A 190 -5.58 24.33 -1.82
C ASP A 190 -4.36 23.41 -1.82
N PHE A 191 -4.57 22.11 -1.58
CA PHE A 191 -3.51 21.12 -1.49
C PHE A 191 -3.81 19.83 -2.27
N VAL A 192 -2.80 19.28 -2.94
CA VAL A 192 -2.85 17.94 -3.53
C VAL A 192 -1.67 17.12 -3.00
N THR A 193 -1.95 15.95 -2.44
CA THR A 193 -0.95 15.17 -1.69
C THR A 193 -0.61 13.86 -2.40
N PHE A 194 0.68 13.48 -2.41
CA PHE A 194 1.19 12.24 -3.00
C PHE A 194 2.13 11.49 -2.06
N THR A 195 1.83 10.20 -1.83
CA THR A 195 2.64 9.33 -0.96
C THR A 195 3.50 8.31 -1.70
N SER A 196 3.47 8.28 -3.03
CA SER A 196 4.36 7.44 -3.85
C SER A 196 4.49 8.02 -5.26
N SER A 197 5.61 7.75 -5.92
CA SER A 197 5.80 8.08 -7.34
C SER A 197 4.82 7.35 -8.26
N SER A 198 4.46 6.10 -7.94
CA SER A 198 3.47 5.33 -8.70
C SER A 198 2.13 6.05 -8.77
N THR A 199 1.64 6.60 -7.64
CA THR A 199 0.42 7.39 -7.61
C THR A 199 0.54 8.65 -8.46
N VAL A 200 1.69 9.32 -8.47
CA VAL A 200 1.93 10.48 -9.35
C VAL A 200 1.76 10.10 -10.81
N HIS A 201 2.42 9.04 -11.29
CA HIS A 201 2.31 8.63 -12.69
C HIS A 201 0.88 8.25 -13.07
N THR A 202 0.17 7.51 -12.20
CA THR A 202 -1.25 7.18 -12.45
C THR A 202 -2.13 8.42 -12.48
N PHE A 203 -1.94 9.34 -11.52
CA PHE A 203 -2.70 10.59 -11.44
C PHE A 203 -2.48 11.48 -12.67
N MET A 204 -1.23 11.63 -13.09
CA MET A 204 -0.88 12.41 -14.28
C MET A 204 -1.36 11.76 -15.57
N GLY A 205 -1.55 10.43 -15.60
CA GLY A 205 -2.25 9.76 -16.70
C GLY A 205 -3.74 10.14 -16.82
N ILE A 206 -4.34 10.68 -15.74
CA ILE A 206 -5.77 10.99 -15.66
C ILE A 206 -6.04 12.49 -15.79
N LEU A 207 -5.26 13.34 -15.09
CA LEU A 207 -5.51 14.78 -14.91
C LEU A 207 -4.32 15.67 -15.28
N LYS A 208 -3.52 15.30 -16.29
CA LYS A 208 -2.26 16.00 -16.60
C LYS A 208 -2.43 17.51 -16.79
N GLU A 209 -3.42 17.90 -17.59
CA GLU A 209 -3.59 19.30 -17.99
C GLU A 209 -4.27 20.11 -16.89
N GLU A 210 -5.25 19.53 -16.20
CA GLU A 210 -5.89 20.09 -15.01
C GLU A 210 -4.87 20.35 -13.90
N SER A 211 -3.94 19.42 -13.69
CA SER A 211 -2.90 19.53 -12.66
C SER A 211 -1.96 20.71 -12.89
N LYS A 212 -1.65 21.04 -14.15
CA LYS A 212 -0.84 22.21 -14.49
C LYS A 212 -1.60 23.50 -14.21
N ILE A 213 -2.88 23.54 -14.61
CA ILE A 213 -3.76 24.69 -14.34
C ILE A 213 -3.86 24.94 -12.83
N TRP A 214 -3.97 23.87 -12.03
CA TRP A 214 -3.96 23.99 -10.58
C TRP A 214 -2.64 24.52 -10.02
N ALA A 215 -1.50 24.04 -10.53
CA ALA A 215 -0.20 24.54 -10.12
C ALA A 215 -0.03 26.04 -10.43
N GLU A 216 -0.56 26.51 -11.56
CA GLU A 216 -0.59 27.92 -11.94
C GLU A 216 -1.55 28.74 -11.06
N ASN A 217 -2.68 28.15 -10.67
CA ASN A 217 -3.70 28.76 -9.80
C ASN A 217 -3.41 28.59 -8.29
N LYS A 218 -2.13 28.45 -7.92
CA LYS A 218 -1.62 28.41 -6.54
C LYS A 218 -2.05 27.19 -5.70
N THR A 219 -2.52 26.10 -6.30
CA THR A 219 -2.65 24.82 -5.60
C THR A 219 -1.27 24.30 -5.19
N ALA A 220 -1.09 23.99 -3.90
CA ALA A 220 0.17 23.47 -3.39
C ALA A 220 0.23 21.94 -3.48
N PHE A 221 1.14 21.43 -4.30
CA PHE A 221 1.41 20.00 -4.38
C PHE A 221 2.38 19.59 -3.27
N ILE A 222 2.02 18.57 -2.50
CA ILE A 222 2.79 18.03 -1.38
C ILE A 222 3.22 16.60 -1.70
N SER A 223 4.52 16.37 -1.72
CA SER A 223 5.12 15.06 -1.92
C SER A 223 5.66 14.53 -0.58
N ILE A 224 5.52 13.22 -0.34
CA ILE A 224 6.03 12.61 0.91
C ILE A 224 7.57 12.61 0.99
N GLY A 225 8.26 12.55 -0.16
CA GLY A 225 9.69 12.32 -0.22
C GLY A 225 10.29 12.51 -1.61
N PRO A 226 11.62 12.37 -1.75
CA PRO A 226 12.38 12.86 -2.91
C PRO A 226 12.05 12.14 -4.22
N LEU A 227 11.75 10.84 -4.18
CA LEU A 227 11.35 10.09 -5.38
C LEU A 227 9.99 10.56 -5.92
N THR A 228 9.05 10.86 -5.01
CA THR A 228 7.72 11.39 -5.38
C THR A 228 7.83 12.81 -5.91
N ARG A 229 8.67 13.65 -5.28
CA ARG A 229 8.98 15.00 -5.77
C ARG A 229 9.56 14.97 -7.18
N LYS A 230 10.52 14.06 -7.42
CA LYS A 230 11.13 13.87 -8.75
C LYS A 230 10.07 13.51 -9.79
N ALA A 231 9.20 12.54 -9.49
CA ALA A 231 8.12 12.16 -10.38
C ALA A 231 7.20 13.33 -10.75
N LEU A 232 6.83 14.21 -9.79
CA LEU A 232 6.05 15.42 -10.09
C LEU A 232 6.81 16.40 -10.99
N SER A 233 8.11 16.58 -10.74
CA SER A 233 8.97 17.46 -11.54
C SER A 233 9.11 16.99 -12.98
N GLU A 234 9.06 15.68 -13.26
CA GLU A 234 9.07 15.14 -14.62
C GLU A 234 7.85 15.56 -15.45
N TYR A 235 6.74 15.92 -14.79
CA TYR A 235 5.55 16.51 -15.41
C TYR A 235 5.53 18.05 -15.36
N GLY A 236 6.60 18.69 -14.89
CA GLY A 236 6.68 20.14 -14.75
C GLY A 236 5.91 20.70 -13.55
N ILE A 237 5.53 19.86 -12.58
CA ILE A 237 4.75 20.28 -11.42
C ILE A 237 5.66 20.42 -10.20
N PRO A 238 5.86 21.65 -9.68
CA PRO A 238 6.63 21.85 -8.47
C PRO A 238 5.86 21.29 -7.26
N SER A 239 6.59 20.74 -6.29
CA SER A 239 5.98 20.30 -5.03
C SER A 239 6.85 20.62 -3.83
N ALA A 240 6.19 20.89 -2.70
CA ALA A 240 6.81 20.92 -1.39
C ALA A 240 7.00 19.49 -0.87
N MET A 241 7.95 19.33 0.05
CA MET A 241 8.31 18.04 0.63
C MET A 241 8.76 18.25 2.08
N PRO A 242 8.30 17.45 3.04
CA PRO A 242 8.73 17.57 4.43
C PRO A 242 10.17 17.10 4.62
N GLU A 243 10.80 17.52 5.72
CA GLU A 243 12.11 17.00 6.15
C GLU A 243 12.01 15.55 6.66
N VAL A 244 10.89 15.23 7.32
CA VAL A 244 10.56 13.90 7.79
C VAL A 244 9.52 13.30 6.86
N TYR A 245 9.86 12.23 6.13
CA TYR A 245 9.05 11.62 5.06
C TYR A 245 7.87 10.80 5.59
N THR A 246 6.96 11.46 6.30
CA THR A 246 5.79 10.89 6.95
C THR A 246 4.55 11.71 6.62
N ILE A 247 3.38 11.14 6.89
CA ILE A 247 2.10 11.85 6.73
C ILE A 247 2.04 13.05 7.68
N ASP A 248 2.54 12.90 8.90
CA ASP A 248 2.61 13.99 9.88
C ASP A 248 3.53 15.11 9.39
N GLY A 249 4.67 14.77 8.81
CA GLY A 249 5.53 15.76 8.13
C GLY A 249 4.81 16.49 6.98
N MET A 250 4.03 15.77 6.16
CA MET A 250 3.23 16.39 5.10
C MET A 250 2.15 17.34 5.66
N LEU A 251 1.47 16.96 6.74
CA LEU A 251 0.50 17.81 7.43
C LEU A 251 1.15 19.07 7.99
N ASP A 252 2.27 18.94 8.69
CA ASP A 252 3.04 20.07 9.22
C ASP A 252 3.46 21.04 8.10
N MET A 253 3.86 20.51 6.94
CA MET A 253 4.17 21.31 5.76
C MET A 253 2.95 22.08 5.26
N MET A 254 1.78 21.43 5.14
CA MET A 254 0.53 22.11 4.73
C MET A 254 0.14 23.20 5.72
N CYS A 255 0.22 22.94 7.03
CA CYS A 255 -0.06 23.93 8.07
C CYS A 255 0.86 25.16 7.97
N ARG A 256 2.16 24.94 7.72
CA ARG A 256 3.13 26.04 7.51
C ARG A 256 2.84 26.86 6.25
N ILE A 257 2.43 26.20 5.16
CA ILE A 257 2.07 26.87 3.91
C ILE A 257 0.79 27.70 4.11
N SER A 258 -0.22 27.11 4.75
CA SER A 258 -1.51 27.77 5.02
C SER A 258 -1.33 29.08 5.80
N ARG A 259 -0.52 29.04 6.87
CA ARG A 259 -0.21 30.22 7.70
C ARG A 259 0.61 31.32 7.03
N LYS A 260 1.31 31.01 5.94
CA LYS A 260 2.09 32.00 5.17
C LYS A 260 1.27 32.68 4.07
N GLY A 261 0.10 32.13 3.76
CA GLY A 261 -0.81 32.65 2.73
C GLY A 261 -1.93 33.55 3.26
N GLU A 262 -2.05 33.70 4.58
CA GLU A 262 -2.81 34.76 5.26
C GLU A 262 -1.97 36.05 5.34
#